data_AF-A0A960NT92-F1
#
_entry.id   AF-A0A960NT92-F1
#
_cell.length_a   1.000
_cell.length_b   1.000
_cell.length_c   1.000
_cell.angle_alpha   90.00
_cell.angle_beta   90.00
_cell.angle_gamma   90.00
#
_symmetry.space_group_name_H-M   'P 1'
#
loop_
_entity.id
_entity.type
_entity.pdbx_description
1 polymer ?
#
loop_
_entity_poly.entity_id
_entity_poly.type
_entity_poly.pdbx_seq_one_letter_code
_entity_poly.pdbx_strand_id
1 'polypeptide(L)'
;VLIAGEGTRGTLYGVYALLENHCGCRWFTRTVSHIPSRPRLELALGEERGRPAFEYREAYAFEAQDPDWCARNRLNGHFPKFEPHHGGQVRYVEPFVHTFDALVPVAKYFDTHPDYFSEVNGIRLRHETQLCLAHPDVFALCLQGIRDWIAANPAASIVSVSQNDWQNPCQCAQCR
;
A
#
# COMPACT_ATOMS: atom_id res chain seq x y z
N VAL A 1 -31.80 -9.87 12.77
CA VAL A 1 -30.31 -9.82 12.71
C VAL A 1 -29.90 -8.37 12.83
N LEU A 2 -28.99 -8.03 13.74
CA LEU A 2 -28.40 -6.69 13.86
C LEU A 2 -26.92 -6.80 13.50
N ILE A 3 -26.43 -5.91 12.64
CA ILE A 3 -25.02 -5.78 12.31
C ILE A 3 -24.64 -4.33 12.58
N ALA A 4 -23.66 -4.12 13.45
CA ALA A 4 -23.15 -2.80 13.78
C ALA A 4 -21.63 -2.83 13.70
N GLY A 5 -21.06 -1.90 12.93
CA GLY A 5 -19.61 -1.74 12.83
C GLY A 5 -19.23 -0.27 12.79
N GLU A 6 -17.96 0.00 13.08
CA GLU A 6 -17.41 1.34 13.01
C GLU A 6 -17.33 1.81 11.55
N GLY A 7 -18.05 2.90 11.26
CA GLY A 7 -18.14 3.47 9.91
C GLY A 7 -18.68 2.51 8.84
N THR A 8 -18.52 2.91 7.59
CA THR A 8 -18.96 2.12 6.43
C THR A 8 -18.30 0.76 6.38
N ARG A 9 -16.99 0.71 6.66
CA ARG A 9 -16.19 -0.50 6.44
C ARG A 9 -16.43 -1.57 7.49
N GLY A 10 -16.55 -1.19 8.76
CA GLY A 10 -16.90 -2.12 9.84
C GLY A 10 -18.26 -2.77 9.58
N THR A 11 -19.25 -1.97 9.17
CA THR A 11 -20.59 -2.48 8.84
C THR A 11 -20.55 -3.41 7.63
N LEU A 12 -19.84 -3.03 6.56
CA LEU A 12 -19.68 -3.84 5.35
C LEU A 12 -19.00 -5.19 5.65
N TYR A 13 -17.95 -5.19 6.46
CA TYR A 13 -17.28 -6.43 6.85
C TYR A 13 -18.13 -7.32 7.76
N GLY A 14 -18.98 -6.73 8.60
CA GLY A 14 -19.99 -7.47 9.36
C GLY A 14 -21.00 -8.17 8.46
N VAL A 15 -21.45 -7.50 7.39
CA VAL A 15 -22.32 -8.12 6.36
C VAL A 15 -21.59 -9.29 5.68
N TYR A 16 -20.36 -9.10 5.22
CA TYR A 16 -19.61 -10.19 4.59
C TYR A 16 -19.27 -11.33 5.55
N ALA A 17 -19.04 -11.06 6.84
CA ALA A 17 -18.89 -12.08 7.87
C ALA A 17 -20.16 -12.92 8.05
N LEU A 18 -21.33 -12.28 8.11
CA LEU A 18 -22.60 -13.02 8.15
C LEU A 18 -22.76 -13.90 6.91
N LEU A 19 -22.57 -13.33 5.72
CA LEU A 19 -22.73 -14.06 4.46
C LEU A 19 -21.75 -15.23 4.32
N GLU A 20 -20.50 -15.04 4.72
CA GLU A 20 -19.46 -16.07 4.63
C GLU A 20 -19.64 -17.16 5.69
N ASN A 21 -19.75 -16.78 6.95
CA ASN A 21 -19.68 -17.72 8.08
C ASN A 21 -21.01 -18.44 8.30
N HIS A 22 -22.14 -17.79 8.01
CA HIS A 22 -23.48 -18.30 8.33
C HIS A 22 -24.32 -18.64 7.11
N CYS A 23 -24.14 -17.92 5.99
CA CYS A 23 -24.91 -18.18 4.76
C CYS A 23 -24.17 -19.08 3.76
N GLY A 24 -22.86 -19.31 3.94
CA GLY A 24 -22.04 -20.15 3.06
C GLY A 24 -21.58 -19.47 1.77
N CYS A 25 -21.66 -18.14 1.67
CA CYS A 25 -21.17 -17.40 0.52
C CYS A 25 -19.64 -17.46 0.42
N ARG A 26 -19.09 -17.55 -0.80
CA ARG A 26 -17.64 -17.48 -1.07
C ARG A 26 -17.38 -16.67 -2.34
N TRP A 27 -16.28 -15.91 -2.38
CA TRP A 27 -15.87 -15.10 -3.53
C TRP A 27 -14.43 -15.44 -3.94
N PHE A 28 -14.29 -16.45 -4.82
CA PHE A 28 -12.98 -17.00 -5.19
C PHE A 28 -12.20 -16.10 -6.14
N THR A 29 -12.90 -15.47 -7.08
CA THR A 29 -12.34 -14.48 -8.02
C THR A 29 -13.35 -13.34 -8.21
N ARG A 30 -13.01 -12.30 -8.97
CA ARG A 30 -13.93 -11.21 -9.33
C ARG A 30 -15.18 -11.69 -10.08
N THR A 31 -15.10 -12.82 -10.79
CA THR A 31 -16.20 -13.38 -11.60
C THR A 31 -16.76 -14.70 -11.06
N VAL A 32 -16.03 -15.39 -10.17
CA VAL A 32 -16.42 -16.69 -9.65
C VAL A 32 -16.76 -16.57 -8.16
N SER A 33 -18.02 -16.81 -7.85
CA SER A 33 -18.53 -16.86 -6.48
C SER A 33 -19.44 -18.06 -6.28
N HIS A 34 -19.56 -18.52 -5.04
CA HIS A 34 -20.56 -19.49 -4.63
C HIS A 34 -21.56 -18.78 -3.73
N ILE A 35 -22.79 -18.64 -4.21
CA ILE A 35 -23.90 -18.01 -3.48
C ILE A 35 -25.03 -19.06 -3.36
N PRO A 36 -25.18 -19.70 -2.19
CA PRO A 36 -26.24 -20.69 -1.99
C PRO A 36 -27.63 -20.06 -2.18
N SER A 37 -28.48 -20.72 -2.98
CA SER A 37 -29.89 -20.37 -3.08
C SER A 37 -30.71 -21.22 -2.12
N ARG A 38 -31.48 -20.58 -1.24
CA ARG A 38 -32.35 -21.24 -0.26
C ARG A 38 -33.68 -20.49 -0.21
N PRO A 39 -34.84 -21.17 -0.31
CA PRO A 39 -36.14 -20.51 -0.21
C PRO A 39 -36.42 -19.98 1.21
N ARG A 40 -35.75 -20.55 2.21
CA ARG A 40 -35.83 -20.14 3.61
C ARG A 40 -34.42 -20.17 4.20
N LEU A 41 -34.01 -19.06 4.79
CA LEU A 41 -32.73 -18.93 5.48
C LEU A 41 -32.97 -19.00 6.99
N GLU A 42 -32.48 -20.06 7.62
CA GLU A 42 -32.49 -20.21 9.08
C GLU A 42 -31.08 -19.96 9.61
N LEU A 43 -30.95 -19.02 10.55
CA LEU A 43 -29.67 -18.59 11.10
C LEU A 43 -29.70 -18.83 12.62
N ALA A 44 -28.74 -19.61 13.11
CA ALA A 44 -28.49 -19.76 14.54
C ALA A 44 -27.41 -18.76 14.95
N LEU A 45 -27.82 -17.53 15.27
CA LEU A 45 -26.88 -16.45 15.61
C LEU A 45 -26.70 -16.29 17.12
N GLY A 46 -25.46 -16.17 17.55
CA GLY A 46 -25.07 -15.68 18.87
C GLY A 46 -24.56 -14.24 18.82
N GLU A 47 -23.99 -13.79 19.93
CA GLU A 47 -23.22 -12.54 19.94
C GLU A 47 -21.82 -12.79 19.35
N GLU A 48 -21.51 -12.13 18.24
CA GLU A 48 -20.20 -12.21 17.59
C GLU A 48 -19.60 -10.81 17.46
N ARG A 49 -18.30 -10.71 17.74
CA ARG A 49 -17.53 -9.47 17.62
C ARG A 49 -16.20 -9.77 16.94
N GLY A 50 -15.77 -8.86 16.08
CA GLY A 50 -14.50 -9.02 15.35
C GLY A 50 -13.86 -7.67 15.05
N ARG A 51 -12.53 -7.67 14.98
CA ARG A 51 -11.72 -6.57 14.47
C ARG A 51 -10.61 -7.16 13.59
N PRO A 52 -10.15 -6.45 12.55
CA PRO A 52 -9.03 -6.94 11.76
C PRO A 52 -7.77 -7.03 12.63
N ALA A 53 -6.97 -8.09 12.41
CA ALA A 53 -5.68 -8.25 13.09
C ALA A 53 -4.61 -7.27 12.54
N PHE A 54 -4.73 -6.89 11.28
CA PHE A 54 -3.84 -5.95 10.59
C PHE A 54 -4.64 -4.76 10.08
N GLU A 55 -4.15 -3.54 10.27
CA GLU A 55 -4.79 -2.31 9.79
C GLU A 55 -4.81 -2.24 8.25
N TYR A 56 -3.69 -2.61 7.62
CA TYR A 56 -3.48 -2.65 6.18
C TYR A 56 -3.54 -4.10 5.68
N ARG A 57 -4.41 -4.36 4.70
CA ARG A 57 -4.63 -5.69 4.11
C ARG A 57 -4.73 -5.54 2.60
N GLU A 58 -3.68 -5.97 1.92
CA GLU A 58 -3.52 -5.92 0.47
C GLU A 58 -3.02 -7.27 -0.02
N ALA A 59 -3.54 -7.76 -1.13
CA ALA A 59 -2.94 -8.84 -1.89
C ALA A 59 -2.44 -8.26 -3.21
N TYR A 60 -1.19 -8.53 -3.57
CA TYR A 60 -0.67 -8.11 -4.87
C TYR A 60 -0.97 -9.19 -5.93
N ALA A 61 -2.21 -9.20 -6.42
CA ALA A 61 -2.71 -10.16 -7.39
C ALA A 61 -3.68 -9.49 -8.37
N PHE A 62 -3.86 -10.09 -9.55
CA PHE A 62 -4.73 -9.55 -10.60
C PHE A 62 -6.18 -9.33 -10.12
N GLU A 63 -6.73 -10.28 -9.36
CA GLU A 63 -8.08 -10.19 -8.79
C GLU A 63 -8.19 -9.06 -7.76
N ALA A 64 -7.11 -8.80 -7.02
CA ALA A 64 -7.03 -7.79 -5.98
C ALA A 64 -6.86 -6.36 -6.51
N GLN A 65 -7.28 -6.11 -7.75
CA GLN A 65 -7.47 -4.77 -8.32
C GLN A 65 -8.95 -4.37 -8.37
N ASP A 66 -9.86 -5.34 -8.26
CA ASP A 66 -11.31 -5.11 -8.25
C ASP A 66 -11.75 -4.72 -6.83
N PRO A 67 -12.26 -3.49 -6.60
CA PRO A 67 -12.57 -2.99 -5.26
C PRO A 67 -13.73 -3.74 -4.60
N ASP A 68 -14.67 -4.24 -5.40
CA ASP A 68 -15.82 -5.03 -4.98
C ASP A 68 -15.38 -6.38 -4.43
N TRP A 69 -14.54 -7.08 -5.17
CA TRP A 69 -13.92 -8.34 -4.75
C TRP A 69 -13.05 -8.14 -3.51
N CYS A 70 -12.27 -7.07 -3.47
CA CYS A 70 -11.44 -6.72 -2.31
C CYS A 70 -12.29 -6.51 -1.06
N ALA A 71 -13.39 -5.75 -1.16
CA ALA A 71 -14.29 -5.50 -0.04
C ALA A 71 -14.95 -6.79 0.48
N ARG A 72 -15.43 -7.66 -0.42
CA ARG A 72 -15.97 -8.99 -0.10
C ARG A 72 -14.98 -9.85 0.68
N ASN A 73 -13.70 -9.77 0.32
CA ASN A 73 -12.60 -10.49 0.96
C ASN A 73 -11.89 -9.70 2.07
N ARG A 74 -12.51 -8.61 2.55
CA ARG A 74 -12.04 -7.77 3.66
C ARG A 74 -10.65 -7.14 3.46
N LEU A 75 -10.23 -6.91 2.22
CA LEU A 75 -9.05 -6.13 1.86
C LEU A 75 -9.38 -4.62 1.86
N ASN A 76 -8.37 -3.77 2.07
CA ASN A 76 -8.53 -2.32 2.15
C ASN A 76 -7.30 -1.52 1.67
N GLY A 77 -6.44 -2.15 0.88
CA GLY A 77 -5.13 -1.58 0.59
C GLY A 77 -5.10 -0.53 -0.52
N HIS A 78 -3.89 -0.25 -1.01
CA HIS A 78 -3.55 0.94 -1.78
C HIS A 78 -3.92 0.81 -3.25
N PHE A 79 -3.72 -0.35 -3.86
CA PHE A 79 -3.88 -0.54 -5.30
C PHE A 79 -5.34 -0.53 -5.81
N PRO A 80 -6.31 -1.19 -5.16
CA PRO A 80 -7.70 -1.13 -5.62
C PRO A 80 -8.21 0.29 -5.55
N LYS A 81 -9.00 0.69 -6.55
CA LYS A 81 -9.64 2.01 -6.59
C LYS A 81 -10.98 1.95 -5.87
N PHE A 82 -10.96 2.05 -4.54
CA PHE A 82 -12.18 2.01 -3.75
C PHE A 82 -13.02 3.29 -3.90
N GLU A 83 -14.31 3.10 -4.14
CA GLU A 83 -15.31 4.17 -4.11
C GLU A 83 -15.82 4.46 -2.67
N PRO A 84 -16.50 5.59 -2.41
CA PRO A 84 -16.99 5.95 -1.07
C PRO A 84 -17.82 4.85 -0.37
N HIS A 85 -18.59 4.07 -1.13
CA HIS A 85 -19.43 3.00 -0.60
C HIS A 85 -18.63 1.81 -0.04
N HIS A 86 -17.34 1.70 -0.36
CA HIS A 86 -16.45 0.68 0.20
C HIS A 86 -15.82 1.08 1.54
N GLY A 87 -16.01 2.33 1.99
CA GLY A 87 -15.51 2.80 3.29
C GLY A 87 -14.04 3.22 3.33
N GLY A 88 -13.49 3.70 2.20
CA GLY A 88 -12.17 4.32 2.06
C GLY A 88 -11.06 3.36 1.62
N GLN A 89 -9.79 3.67 1.89
CA GLN A 89 -8.64 2.73 1.78
C GLN A 89 -7.42 3.21 2.56
N VAL A 90 -6.49 2.31 2.86
CA VAL A 90 -5.12 2.67 3.29
C VAL A 90 -4.35 3.06 2.03
N ARG A 91 -3.64 4.20 2.05
CA ARG A 91 -2.93 4.72 0.87
C ARG A 91 -1.49 5.02 1.18
N TYR A 92 -0.64 4.64 0.24
CA TYR A 92 0.68 5.24 0.11
C TYR A 92 0.53 6.63 -0.51
N VAL A 93 1.41 7.53 -0.08
CA VAL A 93 1.74 8.76 -0.80
C VAL A 93 2.37 8.38 -2.14
N GLU A 94 1.95 9.06 -3.21
CA GLU A 94 2.60 8.92 -4.51
C GLU A 94 3.88 9.77 -4.56
N PRO A 95 4.99 9.26 -5.14
CA PRO A 95 5.12 7.95 -5.78
C PRO A 95 5.27 6.77 -4.80
N PHE A 96 4.74 5.61 -5.20
CA PHE A 96 4.95 4.32 -4.53
C PHE A 96 6.15 3.56 -5.13
N VAL A 97 7.02 3.03 -4.25
CA VAL A 97 8.30 2.35 -4.55
C VAL A 97 9.24 3.13 -5.47
N HIS A 98 10.50 2.69 -5.58
CA HIS A 98 11.55 3.31 -6.40
C HIS A 98 11.62 4.84 -6.24
N THR A 99 11.47 5.31 -5.00
CA THR A 99 11.23 6.72 -4.70
C THR A 99 12.50 7.55 -4.62
N PHE A 100 13.68 6.92 -4.65
CA PHE A 100 14.97 7.61 -4.60
C PHE A 100 15.17 8.60 -5.75
N ASP A 101 14.89 8.22 -7.00
CA ASP A 101 15.04 9.16 -8.13
C ASP A 101 13.97 10.27 -8.09
N ALA A 102 12.79 10.01 -7.53
CA ALA A 102 11.78 11.04 -7.35
C ALA A 102 12.16 12.06 -6.25
N LEU A 103 12.82 11.62 -5.17
CA LEU A 103 13.29 12.47 -4.08
C LEU A 103 14.54 13.27 -4.46
N VAL A 104 15.51 12.61 -5.10
CA VAL A 104 16.79 13.20 -5.49
C VAL A 104 17.08 12.82 -6.95
N PRO A 105 16.50 13.54 -7.94
CA PRO A 105 16.62 13.18 -9.34
C PRO A 105 18.05 13.27 -9.86
N VAL A 106 18.53 12.21 -10.52
CA VAL A 106 19.86 12.17 -11.15
C VAL A 106 20.04 13.34 -12.12
N ALA A 107 19.02 13.60 -12.95
CA ALA A 107 19.05 14.66 -13.96
C ALA A 107 19.22 16.06 -13.37
N LYS A 108 18.86 16.26 -12.10
CA LYS A 108 18.95 17.55 -11.42
C LYS A 108 20.27 17.73 -10.67
N TYR A 109 20.76 16.67 -10.04
CA TYR A 109 21.84 16.81 -9.05
C TYR A 109 23.17 16.20 -9.48
N PHE A 110 23.22 15.26 -10.44
CA PHE A 110 24.45 14.50 -10.67
C PHE A 110 25.62 15.37 -11.17
N ASP A 111 25.37 16.38 -12.00
CA ASP A 111 26.43 17.20 -12.60
C ASP A 111 27.15 18.08 -11.56
N THR A 112 26.44 18.51 -10.51
CA THR A 112 26.97 19.37 -9.46
C THR A 112 27.27 18.65 -8.15
N HIS A 113 26.57 17.52 -7.91
CA HIS A 113 26.66 16.70 -6.69
C HIS A 113 26.71 15.20 -7.02
N PRO A 114 27.75 14.72 -7.74
CA PRO A 114 27.88 13.29 -8.04
C PRO A 114 28.03 12.42 -6.78
N ASP A 115 28.47 13.02 -5.67
CA ASP A 115 28.63 12.41 -4.34
C ASP A 115 27.31 12.07 -3.64
N TYR A 116 26.19 12.64 -4.08
CA TYR A 116 24.84 12.24 -3.64
C TYR A 116 24.47 10.83 -4.11
N PHE A 117 25.14 10.34 -5.14
CA PHE A 117 24.82 9.09 -5.81
C PHE A 117 25.83 8.00 -5.49
N SER A 118 25.46 6.76 -5.79
CA SER A 118 26.23 5.57 -5.43
C SER A 118 27.64 5.62 -6.01
N GLU A 119 28.61 5.30 -5.16
CA GLU A 119 29.98 4.99 -5.57
C GLU A 119 30.12 3.48 -5.70
N VAL A 120 30.58 2.97 -6.84
CA VAL A 120 30.86 1.56 -7.03
C VAL A 120 32.27 1.44 -7.59
N ASN A 121 33.11 0.64 -6.94
CA ASN A 121 34.54 0.49 -7.30
C ASN A 121 35.28 1.84 -7.43
N GLY A 122 34.96 2.81 -6.56
CA GLY A 122 35.57 4.15 -6.55
C GLY A 122 35.03 5.10 -7.62
N ILE A 123 33.98 4.74 -8.35
CA ILE A 123 33.37 5.55 -9.42
C ILE A 123 31.95 5.96 -9.02
N ARG A 124 31.61 7.24 -9.14
CA ARG A 124 30.24 7.74 -8.97
C ARG A 124 29.42 7.45 -10.22
N LEU A 125 28.32 6.74 -10.05
CA LEU A 125 27.49 6.26 -11.16
C LEU A 125 26.38 7.25 -11.47
N ARG A 126 26.25 7.65 -12.74
CA ARG A 126 25.11 8.41 -13.26
C ARG A 126 23.91 7.52 -13.57
N HIS A 127 24.16 6.39 -14.23
CA HIS A 127 23.13 5.47 -14.68
C HIS A 127 22.97 4.33 -13.69
N GLU A 128 21.73 3.84 -13.53
CA GLU A 128 21.40 2.72 -12.65
C GLU A 128 21.96 2.90 -11.22
N THR A 129 22.00 4.15 -10.77
CA THR A 129 22.61 4.55 -9.50
C THR A 129 21.60 4.51 -8.37
N GLN A 130 22.11 4.37 -7.15
CA GLN A 130 21.34 4.60 -5.93
C GLN A 130 21.78 5.88 -5.23
N LEU A 131 21.11 6.25 -4.15
CA LEU A 131 21.54 7.35 -3.31
C LEU A 131 22.63 6.92 -2.33
N CYS A 132 23.53 7.84 -2.01
CA CYS A 132 24.46 7.72 -0.91
C CYS A 132 23.71 8.06 0.40
N LEU A 133 23.22 7.04 1.11
CA LEU A 133 22.39 7.23 2.30
C LEU A 133 23.15 7.79 3.52
N ALA A 134 24.49 7.80 3.48
CA ALA A 134 25.32 8.43 4.50
C ALA A 134 25.52 9.94 4.27
N HIS A 135 25.15 10.48 3.11
CA HIS A 135 25.36 11.90 2.81
C HIS A 135 24.30 12.78 3.51
N PRO A 136 24.70 13.77 4.34
CA PRO A 136 23.74 14.56 5.12
C PRO A 136 22.78 15.37 4.25
N ASP A 137 23.24 15.93 3.13
CA ASP A 137 22.38 16.69 2.23
C ASP A 137 21.35 15.80 1.50
N VAL A 138 21.69 14.54 1.22
CA VAL A 138 20.74 13.57 0.64
C VAL A 138 19.61 13.31 1.63
N PHE A 139 19.93 13.12 2.91
CA PHE A 139 18.92 13.00 3.95
C PHE A 139 18.02 14.24 4.02
N ALA A 140 18.60 15.44 4.01
CA ALA A 140 17.85 16.69 4.08
C ALA A 140 16.90 16.87 2.87
N LEU A 141 17.38 16.55 1.67
CA LEU A 141 16.57 16.58 0.45
C LEU A 141 15.42 15.58 0.50
N CYS A 142 15.69 14.33 0.87
CA CYS A 142 14.65 13.31 1.03
C CYS A 142 13.61 13.73 2.07
N LEU A 143 14.04 14.24 3.24
CA LEU A 143 13.14 14.69 4.29
C LEU A 143 12.23 15.83 3.82
N GLN A 144 12.78 16.79 3.09
CA GLN A 144 11.98 17.89 2.55
C GLN A 144 10.98 17.38 1.50
N GLY A 145 11.43 16.55 0.56
CA GLY A 145 10.54 15.97 -0.46
C GLY A 145 9.41 15.15 0.15
N ILE A 146 9.70 14.35 1.18
CA ILE A 146 8.68 13.59 1.92
C ILE A 146 7.66 14.52 2.58
N ARG A 147 8.09 15.62 3.21
CA ARG A 147 7.17 16.61 3.82
C ARG A 147 6.26 17.23 2.76
N ASP A 148 6.81 17.58 1.61
CA ASP A 148 6.05 18.15 0.50
C ASP A 148 5.03 17.15 -0.03
N TRP A 149 5.42 15.88 -0.18
CA TRP A 149 4.51 14.82 -0.62
C TRP A 149 3.39 14.55 0.39
N ILE A 150 3.69 14.52 1.70
CA ILE A 150 2.67 14.37 2.75
C ILE A 150 1.68 15.54 2.70
N ALA A 151 2.18 16.77 2.60
CA ALA A 151 1.34 17.96 2.52
C ALA A 151 0.41 17.94 1.29
N ALA A 152 0.89 17.42 0.17
CA ALA A 152 0.10 17.27 -1.06
C ALA A 152 -0.88 16.07 -1.02
N ASN A 153 -0.70 15.11 -0.11
CA ASN A 153 -1.48 13.87 -0.04
C ASN A 153 -2.09 13.65 1.36
N PRO A 154 -3.00 14.54 1.85
CA PRO A 154 -3.50 14.50 3.22
C PRO A 154 -4.34 13.26 3.56
N ALA A 155 -4.78 12.50 2.56
CA ALA A 155 -5.55 11.26 2.72
C ALA A 155 -4.67 9.99 2.79
N ALA A 156 -3.36 10.11 2.58
CA ALA A 156 -2.43 8.99 2.68
C ALA A 156 -1.86 8.84 4.09
N SER A 157 -1.57 7.60 4.48
CA SER A 157 -1.09 7.27 5.82
C SER A 157 0.29 6.61 5.82
N ILE A 158 0.83 6.29 4.64
CA ILE A 158 2.13 5.62 4.49
C ILE A 158 2.95 6.34 3.43
N VAL A 159 4.26 6.50 3.66
CA VAL A 159 5.21 7.02 2.67
C VAL A 159 6.19 5.91 2.32
N SER A 160 6.48 5.73 1.03
CA SER A 160 7.51 4.81 0.58
C SER A 160 8.84 5.54 0.42
N VAL A 161 9.87 5.07 1.12
CA VAL A 161 11.26 5.55 0.94
C VAL A 161 12.09 4.32 0.57
N SER A 162 12.37 4.16 -0.71
CA SER A 162 12.89 2.90 -1.23
C SER A 162 13.87 3.10 -2.37
N GLN A 163 14.86 2.22 -2.36
CA GLN A 163 15.82 2.02 -3.43
C GLN A 163 15.14 1.88 -4.80
N ASN A 164 15.78 2.37 -5.86
CA ASN A 164 15.37 2.09 -7.24
C ASN A 164 15.66 0.61 -7.58
N ASP A 165 15.08 0.07 -8.65
CA ASP A 165 15.30 -1.33 -9.10
C ASP A 165 16.69 -1.57 -9.74
N TRP A 166 17.75 -1.08 -9.12
CA TRP A 166 19.15 -1.22 -9.55
C TRP A 166 20.00 -1.87 -8.47
N GLN A 167 21.02 -2.62 -8.89
CA GLN A 167 21.88 -3.41 -7.99
C GLN A 167 23.19 -2.72 -7.60
N ASN A 168 23.22 -1.38 -7.63
CA ASN A 168 24.40 -0.57 -7.33
C ASN A 168 24.23 0.20 -6.01
N PRO A 169 24.18 -0.46 -4.83
CA PRO A 169 24.19 0.26 -3.56
C PRO A 169 25.50 1.05 -3.43
N CYS A 170 25.48 2.17 -2.71
CA CYS A 170 26.66 2.98 -2.51
C CYS A 170 27.73 2.22 -1.71
N GLN A 171 28.96 2.18 -2.22
CA GLN A 171 30.13 1.51 -1.63
C GLN A 171 31.22 2.52 -1.23
N CYS A 172 30.86 3.79 -1.02
CA CYS A 172 31.81 4.81 -0.54
C CYS A 172 32.25 4.45 0.90
N ALA A 173 33.32 5.09 1.39
CA ALA A 173 33.88 4.80 2.72
C ALA A 173 32.89 4.95 3.88
N GLN A 174 31.85 5.78 3.74
CA GLN A 174 30.83 5.99 4.77
C GLN A 174 29.67 4.97 4.72
N CYS A 175 29.51 4.25 3.62
CA CYS A 175 28.44 3.27 3.42
C CYS A 175 28.91 1.81 3.56
N ARG A 176 30.21 1.58 3.82
CA ARG A 176 30.79 0.25 4.06
C ARG A 176 30.79 -0.13 5.53
#